data_AF-R7NH44-F1
#
_entry.id   AF-R7NH44-F1
#
_cell.length_a   1.000
_cell.length_b   1.000
_cell.length_c   1.000
_cell.angle_alpha   90.00
_cell.angle_beta   90.00
_cell.angle_gamma   90.00
#
_symmetry.space_group_name_H-M   'P 1'
#
loop_
_entity.id
_entity.type
_entity.pdbx_description
1 polymer ?
#
loop_
_entity_poly.entity_id
_entity_poly.type
_entity_poly.pdbx_seq_one_letter_code
_entity_poly.pdbx_strand_id
1 'polypeptide(L)'
;MTKELLSSNNNDILRNLKGLDKEKLLQLIKNFHLRYHDTLFLPPELTFGIEIEYEDLKWEKVEEFINRNNPNWNLKKDASIPLGGEITSPILTDKKEYWQELKNICDFLKKEKANTNKNTGGHVHIGAQMLGNDYNNWRRFIKLYTIYEQILFRFGYGDKLHYRTKILVYSDILQSELISKMWKFNHAKSLREIEEFFPHQTKHIALSFRHVSFADMSKRDMNTIEFRFPNCTVEEAIWQNNINVFAKMILAAKNPNLDEEYLDALLKELEYLFYTFNNFDEIFARYQRIDLPKALEFADLIFNNNLDKINFLRQYLKSYEEILPPREEMTLARYHS
;
A
#
# COMPACT_ATOMS: atom_id res chain seq x y z
N MET A 1 25.10 14.45 20.60
CA MET A 1 24.29 13.23 20.78
C MET A 1 23.45 13.03 19.51
N THR A 2 24.13 12.64 18.43
CA THR A 2 23.67 12.85 17.03
C THR A 2 23.90 11.60 16.13
N LYS A 3 24.25 10.46 16.73
CA LYS A 3 24.38 9.15 16.05
C LYS A 3 23.57 8.02 16.70
N GLU A 4 23.10 8.20 17.93
CA GLU A 4 22.45 7.12 18.70
C GLU A 4 20.95 6.99 18.48
N LEU A 5 20.23 8.07 18.13
CA LEU A 5 18.77 8.04 18.24
C LEU A 5 18.08 7.12 17.22
N LEU A 6 18.73 6.73 16.11
CA LEU A 6 18.11 5.95 15.03
C LEU A 6 19.18 5.17 14.25
N SER A 7 19.94 4.30 14.93
CA SER A 7 20.71 3.28 14.21
C SER A 7 19.76 2.51 13.29
N SER A 8 20.13 2.31 12.02
CA SER A 8 19.26 1.73 10.99
C SER A 8 18.68 0.37 11.41
N ASN A 9 19.45 -0.39 12.20
CA ASN A 9 19.11 -1.74 12.63
C ASN A 9 18.40 -1.81 13.99
N ASN A 10 18.30 -0.68 14.72
CA ASN A 10 17.53 -0.64 15.96
C ASN A 10 16.03 -0.62 15.64
N ASN A 11 15.20 -0.97 16.63
CA ASN A 11 13.74 -0.92 16.53
C ASN A 11 13.15 0.03 17.58
N ASP A 12 13.38 1.33 17.42
CA ASP A 12 12.97 2.33 18.40
C ASP A 12 11.45 2.58 18.30
N ILE A 13 10.77 2.78 19.43
CA ILE A 13 9.32 3.04 19.48
C ILE A 13 9.06 4.53 19.21
N LEU A 14 8.81 4.87 17.95
CA LEU A 14 8.74 6.24 17.47
C LEU A 14 7.52 7.01 18.01
N ARG A 15 6.39 6.33 18.24
CA ARG A 15 5.16 6.94 18.77
C ARG A 15 5.34 7.55 20.17
N ASN A 16 6.36 7.11 20.91
CA ASN A 16 6.67 7.58 22.26
C ASN A 16 7.59 8.81 22.27
N LEU A 17 8.16 9.21 21.13
CA LEU A 17 9.06 10.36 21.06
C LEU A 17 8.32 11.67 21.34
N LYS A 18 8.92 12.53 22.17
CA LYS A 18 8.36 13.81 22.60
C LYS A 18 9.40 14.92 22.48
N GLY A 19 8.91 16.17 22.43
CA GLY A 19 9.73 17.38 22.42
C GLY A 19 10.85 17.32 21.38
N LEU A 20 12.08 17.61 21.83
CA LEU A 20 13.27 17.72 20.98
C LEU A 20 13.57 16.44 20.19
N ASP A 21 13.29 15.25 20.73
CA ASP A 21 13.59 14.01 20.02
C ASP A 21 12.62 13.76 18.86
N LYS A 22 11.35 14.16 19.03
CA LYS A 22 10.38 14.18 17.94
C LYS A 22 10.80 15.17 16.86
N GLU A 23 11.23 16.37 17.23
CA GLU A 23 11.70 17.38 16.27
C GLU A 23 12.92 16.89 15.46
N LYS A 24 13.88 16.23 16.12
CA LYS A 24 15.04 15.62 15.45
C LYS A 24 14.63 14.52 14.46
N LEU A 25 13.71 13.64 14.84
CA LEU A 25 13.17 12.62 13.92
C LEU A 25 12.56 13.29 12.68
N LEU A 26 11.75 14.33 12.86
CA LEU A 26 11.11 15.03 11.74
C LEU A 26 12.14 15.72 10.83
N GLN A 27 13.19 16.33 11.39
CA GLN A 27 14.30 16.89 10.62
C GLN A 27 15.08 15.80 9.85
N LEU A 28 15.31 14.64 10.45
CA LEU A 28 15.93 13.50 9.78
C LEU A 28 15.09 13.06 8.58
N ILE A 29 13.78 12.84 8.78
CA ILE A 29 12.88 12.40 7.73
C ILE A 29 12.83 13.43 6.59
N LYS A 30 12.77 14.72 6.90
CA LYS A 30 12.75 15.79 5.87
C LYS A 30 13.95 15.71 4.92
N ASN A 31 15.14 15.41 5.46
CA ASN A 31 16.38 15.35 4.70
C ASN A 31 16.69 13.95 4.16
N PHE A 32 15.85 12.96 4.48
CA PHE A 32 16.07 11.59 4.06
C PHE A 32 15.71 11.39 2.58
N HIS A 33 16.54 10.65 1.86
CA HIS A 33 16.29 10.27 0.47
C HIS A 33 16.01 8.77 0.41
N LEU A 34 14.85 8.41 -0.14
CA LEU A 34 14.50 7.02 -0.39
C LEU A 34 15.51 6.42 -1.36
N ARG A 35 16.10 5.29 -0.99
CA ARG A 35 17.08 4.59 -1.82
C ARG A 35 16.47 3.31 -2.35
N TYR A 36 16.90 2.95 -3.55
CA TYR A 36 16.64 1.64 -4.11
C TYR A 36 17.70 0.66 -3.60
N HIS A 37 17.26 -0.52 -3.20
CA HIS A 37 18.10 -1.55 -2.60
C HIS A 37 18.08 -2.82 -3.45
N ASP A 38 19.17 -3.60 -3.39
CA ASP A 38 19.25 -4.91 -4.05
C ASP A 38 18.37 -5.98 -3.39
N THR A 39 17.90 -5.74 -2.15
CA THR A 39 17.03 -6.63 -1.38
C THR A 39 16.32 -5.86 -0.26
N LEU A 40 15.16 -6.35 0.15
CA LEU A 40 14.37 -5.88 1.31
C LEU A 40 14.49 -6.80 2.53
N PHE A 41 15.28 -7.88 2.44
CA PHE A 41 15.38 -8.96 3.42
C PHE A 41 13.99 -9.54 3.79
N LEU A 42 13.14 -9.74 2.78
CA LEU A 42 11.85 -10.42 2.93
C LEU A 42 12.06 -11.94 2.99
N PRO A 43 11.14 -12.68 3.65
CA PRO A 43 11.20 -14.14 3.70
C PRO A 43 11.22 -14.77 2.29
N PRO A 44 12.04 -15.81 2.03
CA PRO A 44 12.16 -16.42 0.70
C PRO A 44 10.85 -16.98 0.11
N GLU A 45 9.89 -17.33 0.96
CA GLU A 45 8.56 -17.81 0.57
C GLU A 45 7.57 -16.70 0.21
N LEU A 46 7.90 -15.44 0.54
CA LEU A 46 7.08 -14.28 0.21
C LEU A 46 7.19 -13.99 -1.29
N THR A 47 6.05 -14.03 -1.95
CA THR A 47 5.90 -13.65 -3.35
C THR A 47 5.24 -12.29 -3.47
N PHE A 48 5.57 -11.56 -4.52
CA PHE A 48 4.89 -10.33 -4.88
C PHE A 48 4.75 -10.18 -6.39
N GLY A 49 3.87 -9.29 -6.81
CA GLY A 49 3.66 -8.92 -8.21
C GLY A 49 3.35 -7.44 -8.34
N ILE A 50 3.56 -6.88 -9.53
CA ILE A 50 3.43 -5.45 -9.80
C ILE A 50 2.68 -5.26 -11.12
N GLU A 51 1.74 -4.32 -11.14
CA GLU A 51 1.12 -3.83 -12.38
C GLU A 51 1.37 -2.32 -12.50
N ILE A 52 2.01 -1.89 -13.58
CA ILE A 52 2.46 -0.52 -13.85
C ILE A 52 1.66 0.03 -15.03
N GLU A 53 0.66 0.87 -14.77
CA GLU A 53 -0.07 1.58 -15.83
C GLU A 53 0.73 2.77 -16.36
N TYR A 54 0.68 3.01 -17.66
CA TYR A 54 1.35 4.16 -18.28
C TYR A 54 0.47 4.78 -19.38
N GLU A 55 0.61 6.11 -19.53
CA GLU A 55 -0.01 6.90 -20.60
C GLU A 55 1.06 7.60 -21.45
N ASP A 56 0.66 8.16 -22.58
CA ASP A 56 1.47 8.97 -23.49
C ASP A 56 2.71 8.27 -24.08
N LEU A 57 2.71 6.93 -24.10
CA LEU A 57 3.77 6.12 -24.71
C LEU A 57 3.17 5.03 -25.60
N LYS A 58 3.70 4.90 -26.82
CA LYS A 58 3.22 3.93 -27.81
C LYS A 58 3.42 2.49 -27.31
N TRP A 59 2.35 1.70 -27.39
CA TRP A 59 2.34 0.28 -27.04
C TRP A 59 3.51 -0.49 -27.65
N GLU A 60 3.70 -0.36 -28.97
CA GLU A 60 4.69 -1.13 -29.74
C GLU A 60 6.11 -0.85 -29.25
N LYS A 61 6.37 0.37 -28.77
CA LYS A 61 7.68 0.75 -28.23
C LYS A 61 7.93 0.10 -26.87
N VAL A 62 6.91 0.02 -26.02
CA VAL A 62 7.01 -0.69 -24.74
C VAL A 62 7.12 -2.19 -24.96
N GLU A 63 6.35 -2.73 -25.89
CA GLU A 63 6.38 -4.15 -26.28
C GLU A 63 7.75 -4.58 -26.80
N GLU A 64 8.35 -3.80 -27.70
CA GLU A 64 9.72 -4.06 -28.16
C GLU A 64 10.72 -4.05 -27.01
N PHE A 65 10.62 -3.06 -26.11
CA PHE A 65 11.51 -2.97 -24.95
C PHE A 65 11.36 -4.18 -24.00
N ILE A 66 10.13 -4.53 -23.64
CA ILE A 66 9.84 -5.63 -22.71
C ILE A 66 10.27 -6.97 -23.31
N ASN A 67 9.91 -7.26 -24.57
CA ASN A 67 10.30 -8.50 -25.24
C ASN A 67 11.82 -8.68 -25.32
N ARG A 68 12.57 -7.58 -25.36
CA ARG A 68 14.03 -7.60 -25.49
C ARG A 68 14.77 -7.64 -24.16
N ASN A 69 14.26 -6.96 -23.13
CA ASN A 69 14.98 -6.75 -21.86
C ASN A 69 14.35 -7.46 -20.66
N ASN A 70 13.04 -7.73 -20.71
CA ASN A 70 12.25 -8.29 -19.61
C ASN A 70 11.21 -9.29 -20.14
N PRO A 71 11.59 -10.34 -20.90
CA PRO A 71 10.66 -11.18 -21.66
C PRO A 71 9.66 -11.99 -20.81
N ASN A 72 9.87 -12.08 -19.50
CA ASN A 72 8.96 -12.74 -18.57
C ASN A 72 7.85 -11.79 -18.04
N TRP A 73 7.95 -10.49 -18.32
CA TRP A 73 6.92 -9.52 -18.02
C TRP A 73 5.93 -9.46 -19.17
N ASN A 74 4.67 -9.19 -18.83
CA ASN A 74 3.59 -9.13 -19.81
C ASN A 74 3.11 -7.71 -20.01
N LEU A 75 2.45 -7.46 -21.14
CA LEU A 75 1.72 -6.23 -21.40
C LEU A 75 0.25 -6.53 -21.54
N LYS A 76 -0.60 -5.71 -20.93
CA LYS A 76 -2.06 -5.74 -21.11
C LYS A 76 -2.53 -4.43 -21.72
N LYS A 77 -3.31 -4.53 -22.81
CA LYS A 77 -3.96 -3.35 -23.39
C LYS A 77 -5.05 -2.88 -22.44
N ASP A 78 -4.94 -1.63 -22.00
CA ASP A 78 -6.03 -0.99 -21.29
C ASP A 78 -6.93 -0.28 -22.30
N ALA A 79 -8.13 -0.84 -22.53
CA ALA A 79 -9.12 -0.26 -23.43
C ALA A 79 -9.58 1.15 -23.01
N SER A 80 -9.30 1.57 -21.78
CA SER A 80 -9.62 2.91 -21.27
C SER A 80 -8.56 3.96 -21.59
N ILE A 81 -7.40 3.57 -22.14
CA ILE A 81 -6.27 4.45 -22.43
C ILE A 81 -5.95 4.42 -23.94
N PRO A 82 -6.27 5.49 -24.71
CA PRO A 82 -6.04 5.52 -26.17
C PRO A 82 -4.57 5.38 -26.58
N LEU A 83 -3.64 5.81 -25.73
CA LEU A 83 -2.20 5.73 -25.92
C LEU A 83 -1.53 5.36 -24.58
N GLY A 84 -1.48 4.06 -24.29
CA GLY A 84 -0.92 3.55 -23.05
C GLY A 84 -1.14 2.06 -22.87
N GLY A 85 -0.92 1.58 -21.65
CA GLY A 85 -1.08 0.17 -21.32
C GLY A 85 -0.66 -0.13 -19.89
N GLU A 86 -0.66 -1.42 -19.55
CA GLU A 86 -0.26 -1.93 -18.24
C GLU A 86 0.87 -2.95 -18.42
N ILE A 87 1.99 -2.75 -17.71
CA ILE A 87 3.08 -3.71 -17.64
C ILE A 87 2.91 -4.54 -16.37
N THR A 88 2.83 -5.87 -16.50
CA THR A 88 2.63 -6.75 -15.34
C THR A 88 3.79 -7.72 -15.15
N SER A 89 4.27 -7.82 -13.93
CA SER A 89 5.38 -8.71 -13.59
C SER A 89 4.96 -10.19 -13.63
N PRO A 90 5.92 -11.11 -13.79
CA PRO A 90 5.73 -12.49 -13.34
C PRO A 90 5.61 -12.53 -11.80
N ILE A 91 5.51 -13.73 -11.23
CA ILE A 91 5.60 -13.90 -9.77
C ILE A 91 7.05 -13.62 -9.34
N LEU A 92 7.23 -12.58 -8.54
CA LEU A 92 8.54 -12.14 -8.05
C LEU A 92 8.79 -12.59 -6.62
N THR A 93 10.05 -12.57 -6.23
CA THR A 93 10.54 -12.78 -4.85
C THR A 93 11.62 -11.76 -4.54
N ASP A 94 12.09 -11.66 -3.30
CA ASP A 94 13.10 -10.68 -2.91
C ASP A 94 14.51 -11.08 -3.36
N LYS A 95 14.74 -10.99 -4.67
CA LYS A 95 16.02 -11.29 -5.32
C LYS A 95 16.49 -10.07 -6.11
N LYS A 96 17.79 -9.84 -6.06
CA LYS A 96 18.46 -8.77 -6.81
C LYS A 96 18.10 -8.74 -8.31
N GLU A 97 17.97 -9.90 -8.94
CA GLU A 97 17.60 -10.02 -10.36
C GLU A 97 16.23 -9.37 -10.66
N TYR A 98 15.21 -9.65 -9.84
CA TYR A 98 13.87 -9.08 -10.00
C TYR A 98 13.81 -7.59 -9.68
N TRP A 99 14.62 -7.12 -8.73
CA TRP A 99 14.78 -5.69 -8.48
C TRP A 99 15.48 -5.00 -9.66
N GLN A 100 16.47 -5.62 -10.29
CA GLN A 100 17.10 -5.06 -11.48
C GLN A 100 16.13 -4.99 -12.65
N GLU A 101 15.28 -6.01 -12.82
CA GLU A 101 14.21 -6.01 -13.83
C GLU A 101 13.23 -4.85 -13.65
N LEU A 102 12.71 -4.64 -12.42
CA LEU A 102 11.84 -3.51 -12.09
C LEU A 102 12.54 -2.17 -12.38
N LYS A 103 13.79 -2.04 -11.95
CA LYS A 103 14.57 -0.82 -12.19
C LYS A 103 14.72 -0.52 -13.67
N ASN A 104 15.03 -1.53 -14.49
CA ASN A 104 15.18 -1.37 -15.94
C ASN A 104 13.89 -0.84 -16.60
N ILE A 105 12.73 -1.34 -16.15
CA ILE A 105 11.42 -0.88 -16.64
C ILE A 105 11.15 0.56 -16.21
N CYS A 106 11.36 0.89 -14.94
CA CYS A 106 11.23 2.25 -14.42
C CYS A 106 12.15 3.23 -15.16
N ASP A 107 13.43 2.90 -15.33
CA ASP A 107 14.41 3.72 -16.06
C ASP A 107 13.98 3.95 -17.52
N PHE A 108 13.45 2.93 -18.18
CA PHE A 108 12.92 3.05 -19.54
C PHE A 108 11.72 4.00 -19.60
N LEU A 109 10.70 3.78 -18.76
CA LEU A 109 9.52 4.65 -18.72
C LEU A 109 9.89 6.10 -18.39
N LYS A 110 10.83 6.31 -17.47
CA LYS A 110 11.38 7.62 -17.10
C LYS A 110 12.09 8.28 -18.28
N LYS A 111 12.97 7.55 -18.96
CA LYS A 111 13.69 8.03 -20.16
C LYS A 111 12.74 8.41 -21.29
N GLU A 112 11.69 7.60 -21.49
CA GLU A 112 10.68 7.81 -22.53
C GLU A 112 9.60 8.81 -22.13
N LYS A 113 9.67 9.37 -20.92
CA LYS A 113 8.74 10.36 -20.38
C LYS A 113 7.28 9.87 -20.40
N ALA A 114 7.09 8.58 -20.10
CA ALA A 114 5.76 8.03 -19.91
C ALA A 114 5.01 8.83 -18.83
N ASN A 115 3.73 9.10 -19.07
CA ASN A 115 2.89 9.80 -18.12
C ASN A 115 2.32 8.80 -17.11
N THR A 116 2.70 8.97 -15.84
CA THR A 116 2.19 8.16 -14.71
C THR A 116 1.48 9.03 -13.67
N ASN A 117 0.82 10.11 -14.10
CA ASN A 117 0.21 11.07 -13.20
C ASN A 117 -1.27 10.80 -12.95
N LYS A 118 -2.16 11.46 -13.70
CA LYS A 118 -3.54 11.71 -13.26
C LYS A 118 -4.48 10.50 -13.35
N ASN A 119 -4.23 9.54 -14.23
CA ASN A 119 -5.16 8.43 -14.48
C ASN A 119 -4.58 7.06 -14.12
N THR A 120 -3.25 6.93 -14.12
CA THR A 120 -2.54 5.67 -13.96
C THR A 120 -2.50 5.19 -12.51
N GLY A 121 -3.06 4.01 -12.26
CA GLY A 121 -2.94 3.24 -11.03
C GLY A 121 -1.68 2.40 -10.99
N GLY A 122 -1.22 2.10 -9.78
CA GLY A 122 -0.22 1.09 -9.55
C GLY A 122 -0.80 -0.02 -8.69
N HIS A 123 -0.68 -1.28 -9.12
CA HIS A 123 -1.14 -2.40 -8.31
C HIS A 123 0.03 -3.17 -7.74
N VAL A 124 -0.06 -3.53 -6.46
CA VAL A 124 0.90 -4.40 -5.79
C VAL A 124 0.16 -5.63 -5.30
N HIS A 125 0.65 -6.80 -5.69
CA HIS A 125 0.15 -8.08 -5.23
C HIS A 125 1.12 -8.62 -4.19
N ILE A 126 0.62 -9.04 -3.03
CA ILE A 126 1.41 -9.79 -2.04
C ILE A 126 0.81 -11.17 -1.87
N GLY A 127 1.67 -12.19 -1.86
CA GLY A 127 1.27 -13.58 -1.70
C GLY A 127 0.45 -13.83 -0.44
N ALA A 128 -0.79 -14.28 -0.61
CA ALA A 128 -1.71 -14.54 0.49
C ALA A 128 -1.30 -15.77 1.32
N GLN A 129 -0.49 -16.68 0.74
CA GLN A 129 0.09 -17.83 1.45
C GLN A 129 0.84 -17.43 2.72
N MET A 130 1.30 -16.18 2.81
CA MET A 130 1.98 -15.65 3.98
C MET A 130 1.08 -15.61 5.23
N LEU A 131 -0.23 -15.40 5.08
CA LEU A 131 -1.19 -15.43 6.20
C LEU A 131 -1.57 -16.88 6.57
N GLY A 132 -1.53 -17.81 5.61
CA GLY A 132 -1.79 -19.23 5.83
C GLY A 132 -3.24 -19.56 6.23
N ASN A 133 -3.43 -20.76 6.79
CA ASN A 133 -4.75 -21.28 7.18
C ASN A 133 -5.25 -20.79 8.54
N ASP A 134 -4.41 -20.11 9.33
CA ASP A 134 -4.82 -19.57 10.62
C ASP A 134 -5.65 -18.30 10.41
N TYR A 135 -6.96 -18.41 10.62
CA TYR A 135 -7.91 -17.31 10.45
C TYR A 135 -7.64 -16.14 11.41
N ASN A 136 -6.88 -16.33 12.50
CA ASN A 136 -6.48 -15.23 13.36
C ASN A 136 -5.48 -14.29 12.67
N ASN A 137 -4.60 -14.81 11.80
CA ASN A 137 -3.69 -13.98 11.01
C ASN A 137 -4.48 -13.06 10.07
N TRP A 138 -5.54 -13.60 9.44
CA TRP A 138 -6.45 -12.83 8.60
C TRP A 138 -7.22 -11.77 9.38
N ARG A 139 -7.74 -12.12 10.55
CA ARG A 139 -8.39 -11.17 11.45
C ARG A 139 -7.45 -10.02 11.80
N ARG A 140 -6.24 -10.31 12.27
CA ARG A 140 -5.21 -9.29 12.58
C ARG A 140 -4.88 -8.41 11.37
N PHE A 141 -4.75 -9.00 10.19
CA PHE A 141 -4.51 -8.26 8.95
C PHE A 141 -5.66 -7.30 8.62
N ILE A 142 -6.90 -7.75 8.72
CA ILE A 142 -8.09 -6.93 8.45
C ILE A 142 -8.20 -5.80 9.46
N LYS A 143 -7.95 -6.07 10.75
CA LYS A 143 -7.88 -5.04 11.80
C LYS A 143 -6.84 -3.98 11.45
N LEU A 144 -5.60 -4.38 11.16
CA LEU A 144 -4.51 -3.46 10.78
C LEU A 144 -4.89 -2.61 9.56
N TYR A 145 -5.33 -3.24 8.46
CA TYR A 145 -5.72 -2.51 7.26
C TYR A 145 -6.86 -1.52 7.56
N THR A 146 -7.90 -1.96 8.27
CA THR A 146 -9.07 -1.12 8.60
C THR A 146 -8.66 0.09 9.43
N ILE A 147 -7.82 -0.06 10.44
CA ILE A 147 -7.39 1.03 11.33
C ILE A 147 -6.56 2.08 10.56
N TYR A 148 -5.72 1.62 9.62
CA TYR A 148 -4.71 2.45 8.97
C TYR A 148 -4.97 2.69 7.47
N GLU A 149 -6.17 2.42 6.94
CA GLU A 149 -6.49 2.61 5.52
C GLU A 149 -6.15 4.03 5.04
N GLN A 150 -6.49 5.07 5.82
CA GLN A 150 -6.14 6.46 5.48
C GLN A 150 -4.61 6.71 5.42
N ILE A 151 -3.85 6.03 6.28
CA ILE A 151 -2.39 6.15 6.32
C ILE A 151 -1.79 5.47 5.09
N LEU A 152 -2.29 4.28 4.75
CA LEU A 152 -1.88 3.49 3.60
C LEU A 152 -2.16 4.21 2.28
N PHE A 153 -3.34 4.82 2.13
CA PHE A 153 -3.67 5.57 0.91
C PHE A 153 -2.74 6.75 0.70
N ARG A 154 -2.56 7.62 1.70
CA ARG A 154 -1.66 8.78 1.58
C ARG A 154 -0.23 8.34 1.28
N PHE A 155 0.23 7.27 1.93
CA PHE A 155 1.51 6.63 1.62
C PHE A 155 1.56 6.12 0.16
N GLY A 156 0.50 5.45 -0.30
CA GLY A 156 0.36 4.87 -1.64
C GLY A 156 0.31 5.89 -2.78
N TYR A 157 0.04 7.17 -2.50
CA TYR A 157 0.21 8.23 -3.51
C TYR A 157 1.67 8.38 -3.94
N GLY A 158 2.61 7.78 -3.22
CA GLY A 158 4.00 7.63 -3.63
C GLY A 158 4.74 8.95 -3.65
N ASP A 159 5.30 9.29 -4.81
CA ASP A 159 5.95 10.56 -5.11
C ASP A 159 4.97 11.69 -5.47
N LYS A 160 3.65 11.41 -5.54
CA LYS A 160 2.61 12.41 -5.81
C LYS A 160 2.00 12.92 -4.51
N LEU A 161 1.58 14.18 -4.48
CA LEU A 161 0.83 14.75 -3.36
C LEU A 161 -0.61 14.23 -3.31
N HIS A 162 -1.25 14.13 -4.47
CA HIS A 162 -2.67 13.81 -4.62
C HIS A 162 -2.89 12.37 -5.07
N TYR A 163 -4.06 11.83 -4.76
CA TYR A 163 -4.57 10.62 -5.42
C TYR A 163 -4.84 10.87 -6.91
N ARG A 164 -4.84 9.81 -7.72
CA ARG A 164 -5.23 9.85 -9.13
C ARG A 164 -6.73 10.16 -9.30
N THR A 165 -7.11 10.88 -10.35
CA THR A 165 -8.44 11.47 -10.61
C THR A 165 -9.63 10.52 -10.34
N LYS A 166 -9.50 9.24 -10.69
CA LYS A 166 -10.58 8.24 -10.59
C LYS A 166 -10.33 7.18 -9.50
N ILE A 167 -9.56 7.52 -8.45
CA ILE A 167 -9.23 6.55 -7.39
C ILE A 167 -10.49 5.93 -6.77
N LEU A 168 -11.52 6.71 -6.46
CA LEU A 168 -12.75 6.20 -5.85
C LEU A 168 -13.62 5.36 -6.80
N VAL A 169 -13.41 5.49 -8.12
CA VAL A 169 -14.13 4.69 -9.12
C VAL A 169 -13.48 3.32 -9.32
N TYR A 170 -12.16 3.23 -9.15
CA TYR A 170 -11.39 2.01 -9.44
C TYR A 170 -10.75 1.35 -8.21
N SER A 171 -10.80 2.03 -7.06
CA SER A 171 -10.13 1.66 -5.81
C SER A 171 -10.88 2.29 -4.63
N ASP A 172 -12.17 1.98 -4.53
CA ASP A 172 -13.06 2.49 -3.49
C ASP A 172 -12.58 2.07 -2.08
N ILE A 173 -12.75 2.98 -1.13
CA ILE A 173 -12.31 2.81 0.25
C ILE A 173 -13.16 1.74 0.94
N LEU A 174 -12.55 0.94 1.81
CA LEU A 174 -13.21 -0.21 2.44
C LEU A 174 -13.44 -0.01 3.94
N GLN A 175 -12.84 1.01 4.55
CA GLN A 175 -12.80 1.19 6.01
C GLN A 175 -14.20 1.16 6.63
N SER A 176 -15.20 1.87 6.07
CA SER A 176 -16.57 1.87 6.60
C SER A 176 -17.24 0.49 6.52
N GLU A 177 -17.10 -0.21 5.39
CA GLU A 177 -17.65 -1.54 5.20
C GLU A 177 -16.98 -2.55 6.15
N LEU A 178 -15.66 -2.51 6.28
CA LEU A 178 -14.91 -3.41 7.15
C LEU A 178 -15.22 -3.17 8.63
N ILE A 179 -15.39 -1.91 9.06
CA ILE A 179 -15.86 -1.58 10.42
C ILE A 179 -17.24 -2.22 10.66
N SER A 180 -18.19 -2.03 9.74
CA SER A 180 -19.55 -2.58 9.89
C SER A 180 -19.59 -4.12 10.00
N LYS A 181 -18.58 -4.81 9.46
CA LYS A 181 -18.43 -6.26 9.50
C LYS A 181 -17.44 -6.75 10.55
N MET A 182 -16.78 -5.85 11.29
CA MET A 182 -15.68 -6.20 12.22
C MET A 182 -16.14 -7.15 13.32
N TRP A 183 -17.38 -6.99 13.80
CA TRP A 183 -17.97 -7.95 14.74
C TRP A 183 -17.96 -9.38 14.19
N LYS A 184 -18.29 -9.58 12.90
CA LYS A 184 -18.27 -10.89 12.27
C LYS A 184 -16.85 -11.45 12.18
N PHE A 185 -15.88 -10.64 11.74
CA PHE A 185 -14.47 -11.04 11.71
C PHE A 185 -13.95 -11.43 13.09
N ASN A 186 -14.32 -10.70 14.14
CA ASN A 186 -13.96 -10.98 15.54
C ASN A 186 -14.63 -12.23 16.13
N HIS A 187 -15.71 -12.72 15.53
CA HIS A 187 -16.39 -13.94 15.99
C HIS A 187 -16.21 -15.12 15.03
N ALA A 188 -15.46 -14.93 13.93
CA ALA A 188 -15.15 -15.97 12.97
C ALA A 188 -14.38 -17.12 13.64
N LYS A 189 -14.74 -18.36 13.33
CA LYS A 189 -14.13 -19.58 13.87
C LYS A 189 -13.38 -20.40 12.83
N SER A 190 -13.40 -19.94 11.58
CA SER A 190 -12.74 -20.61 10.47
C SER A 190 -12.34 -19.63 9.39
N LEU A 191 -11.42 -20.04 8.53
CA LEU A 191 -11.01 -19.23 7.37
C LEU A 191 -12.16 -19.06 6.36
N ARG A 192 -13.04 -20.06 6.25
CA ARG A 192 -14.24 -19.99 5.41
C ARG A 192 -15.20 -18.88 5.87
N GLU A 193 -15.39 -18.72 7.18
CA GLU A 193 -16.22 -17.61 7.69
C GLU A 193 -15.58 -16.25 7.38
N ILE A 194 -14.25 -16.13 7.51
CA ILE A 194 -13.53 -14.91 7.10
C ILE A 194 -13.78 -14.61 5.62
N GLU A 195 -13.66 -15.62 4.75
CA GLU A 195 -13.91 -15.51 3.30
C GLU A 195 -15.32 -14.96 3.02
N GLU A 196 -16.34 -15.51 3.66
CA GLU A 196 -17.74 -15.12 3.50
C GLU A 196 -18.03 -13.67 3.95
N PHE A 197 -17.17 -13.07 4.79
CA PHE A 197 -17.35 -11.71 5.29
C PHE A 197 -16.65 -10.66 4.44
N PHE A 198 -15.75 -11.03 3.53
CA PHE A 198 -15.11 -10.04 2.69
C PHE A 198 -16.16 -9.27 1.86
N PRO A 199 -15.88 -7.98 1.57
CA PRO A 199 -16.66 -7.19 0.62
C PRO A 199 -16.85 -7.91 -0.70
N HIS A 200 -17.89 -7.56 -1.44
CA HIS A 200 -18.10 -8.13 -2.77
C HIS A 200 -16.84 -7.88 -3.62
N GLN A 201 -16.22 -8.97 -4.09
CA GLN A 201 -14.93 -8.96 -4.76
C GLN A 201 -15.07 -8.40 -6.18
N THR A 202 -15.14 -7.08 -6.29
CA THR A 202 -15.15 -6.37 -7.57
C THR A 202 -13.75 -5.86 -7.92
N LYS A 203 -13.52 -5.49 -9.18
CA LYS A 203 -12.28 -4.83 -9.62
C LYS A 203 -12.17 -3.35 -9.17
N HIS A 204 -13.11 -2.88 -8.36
CA HIS A 204 -13.27 -1.47 -8.02
C HIS A 204 -12.98 -1.15 -6.55
N ILE A 205 -12.50 -2.11 -5.75
CA ILE A 205 -12.17 -1.91 -4.32
C ILE A 205 -10.67 -1.74 -4.11
N ALA A 206 -10.26 -0.95 -3.11
CA ALA A 206 -8.85 -0.62 -2.88
C ALA A 206 -7.97 -1.80 -2.45
N LEU A 207 -8.55 -2.76 -1.72
CA LEU A 207 -7.92 -4.01 -1.29
C LEU A 207 -8.76 -5.18 -1.77
N SER A 208 -8.24 -5.89 -2.77
CA SER A 208 -8.92 -6.97 -3.45
C SER A 208 -8.41 -8.34 -2.98
N PHE A 209 -9.34 -9.21 -2.64
CA PHE A 209 -9.10 -10.61 -2.26
C PHE A 209 -9.56 -11.58 -3.36
N ARG A 210 -9.90 -11.08 -4.55
CA ARG A 210 -10.43 -11.86 -5.67
C ARG A 210 -9.54 -13.04 -6.07
N HIS A 211 -8.22 -12.88 -5.89
CA HIS A 211 -7.22 -13.89 -6.24
C HIS A 211 -6.87 -14.80 -5.05
N VAL A 212 -7.39 -14.56 -3.85
CA VAL A 212 -7.07 -15.41 -2.70
C VAL A 212 -7.72 -16.77 -2.87
N SER A 213 -6.90 -17.82 -2.74
CA SER A 213 -7.33 -19.22 -2.80
C SER A 213 -7.61 -19.73 -1.39
N PHE A 214 -8.71 -19.32 -0.76
CA PHE A 214 -9.05 -19.73 0.62
C PHE A 214 -9.16 -21.25 0.81
N ALA A 215 -9.51 -21.98 -0.25
CA ALA A 215 -9.55 -23.44 -0.25
C ALA A 215 -8.16 -24.11 -0.23
N ASP A 216 -7.10 -23.41 -0.66
CA ASP A 216 -5.73 -23.90 -0.66
C ASP A 216 -4.72 -22.76 -0.46
N MET A 217 -4.43 -22.48 0.82
CA MET A 217 -3.46 -21.45 1.20
C MET A 217 -2.00 -21.85 0.94
N SER A 218 -1.72 -23.09 0.54
CA SER A 218 -0.35 -23.51 0.19
C SER A 218 0.04 -23.05 -1.22
N LYS A 219 -0.95 -22.75 -2.06
CA LYS A 219 -0.76 -22.28 -3.43
C LYS A 219 -0.02 -20.94 -3.45
N ARG A 220 1.02 -20.86 -4.28
CA ARG A 220 1.77 -19.61 -4.53
C ARG A 220 1.31 -18.90 -5.81
N ASP A 221 0.82 -19.67 -6.78
CA ASP A 221 0.42 -19.14 -8.08
C ASP A 221 -0.95 -18.48 -8.03
N MET A 222 -1.01 -17.20 -8.42
CA MET A 222 -2.23 -16.39 -8.43
C MET A 222 -2.98 -16.39 -7.09
N ASN A 223 -2.30 -16.62 -5.96
CA ASN A 223 -2.87 -16.57 -4.61
C ASN A 223 -2.38 -15.30 -3.90
N THR A 224 -3.02 -14.17 -4.19
CA THR A 224 -2.51 -12.85 -3.77
C THR A 224 -3.60 -11.96 -3.21
N ILE A 225 -3.23 -11.11 -2.25
CA ILE A 225 -3.97 -9.91 -1.86
C ILE A 225 -3.47 -8.77 -2.75
N GLU A 226 -4.38 -8.09 -3.42
CA GLU A 226 -4.10 -7.04 -4.39
C GLU A 226 -4.41 -5.65 -3.80
N PHE A 227 -3.38 -4.80 -3.72
CA PHE A 227 -3.46 -3.41 -3.29
C PHE A 227 -3.55 -2.51 -4.51
N ARG A 228 -4.70 -1.86 -4.71
CA ARG A 228 -5.06 -1.12 -5.95
C ARG A 228 -5.05 0.40 -5.81
N PHE A 229 -4.98 0.89 -4.57
CA PHE A 229 -4.93 2.33 -4.26
C PHE A 229 -3.62 3.06 -4.58
N PRO A 230 -2.45 2.41 -4.77
CA PRO A 230 -1.25 3.17 -5.11
C PRO A 230 -1.41 3.94 -6.42
N ASN A 231 -0.82 5.15 -6.48
CA ASN A 231 -0.62 5.82 -7.75
C ASN A 231 0.51 5.15 -8.51
N CYS A 232 0.46 5.18 -9.85
CA CYS A 232 1.61 4.74 -10.63
C CYS A 232 2.81 5.69 -10.48
N THR A 233 4.00 5.17 -10.76
CA THR A 233 5.25 5.93 -10.73
C THR A 233 6.33 5.27 -11.58
N VAL A 234 7.25 6.10 -12.08
CA VAL A 234 8.51 5.67 -12.72
C VAL A 234 9.67 5.62 -11.72
N GLU A 235 9.43 5.85 -10.44
CA GLU A 235 10.44 5.81 -9.38
C GLU A 235 10.49 4.42 -8.73
N GLU A 236 11.54 3.65 -9.04
CA GLU A 236 11.72 2.27 -8.57
C GLU A 236 11.74 2.14 -7.04
N ALA A 237 12.27 3.15 -6.33
CA ALA A 237 12.31 3.19 -4.87
C ALA A 237 10.91 3.28 -4.24
N ILE A 238 9.95 3.93 -4.91
CA ILE A 238 8.57 4.03 -4.43
C ILE A 238 7.88 2.67 -4.56
N TRP A 239 8.06 1.96 -5.68
CA TRP A 239 7.55 0.60 -5.84
C TRP A 239 8.10 -0.36 -4.79
N GLN A 240 9.41 -0.34 -4.60
CA GLN A 240 10.06 -1.17 -3.60
C GLN A 240 9.57 -0.87 -2.18
N ASN A 241 9.37 0.40 -1.83
CA ASN A 241 8.86 0.80 -0.52
C ASN A 241 7.38 0.41 -0.33
N ASN A 242 6.55 0.48 -1.38
CA ASN A 242 5.18 -0.02 -1.35
C ASN A 242 5.15 -1.53 -1.05
N ILE A 243 5.96 -2.31 -1.76
CA ILE A 243 6.08 -3.76 -1.55
C ILE A 243 6.53 -4.04 -0.12
N ASN A 244 7.52 -3.31 0.39
CA ASN A 244 8.01 -3.47 1.76
C ASN A 244 6.90 -3.25 2.79
N VAL A 245 6.16 -2.13 2.70
CA VAL A 245 5.10 -1.80 3.67
C VAL A 245 3.98 -2.84 3.64
N PHE A 246 3.52 -3.25 2.46
CA PHE A 246 2.42 -4.22 2.34
C PHE A 246 2.85 -5.62 2.80
N ALA A 247 4.07 -6.03 2.46
CA ALA A 247 4.67 -7.28 2.93
C ALA A 247 4.83 -7.28 4.46
N LYS A 248 5.42 -6.23 5.04
CA LYS A 248 5.66 -6.13 6.49
C LYS A 248 4.37 -6.04 7.28
N MET A 249 3.32 -5.40 6.75
CA MET A 249 1.98 -5.43 7.35
C MET A 249 1.40 -6.85 7.42
N ILE A 250 1.53 -7.65 6.35
CA ILE A 250 1.11 -9.06 6.36
C ILE A 250 1.95 -9.90 7.33
N LEU A 251 3.27 -9.66 7.39
CA LEU A 251 4.16 -10.34 8.34
C LEU A 251 3.85 -9.98 9.79
N ALA A 252 3.52 -8.71 10.07
CA ALA A 252 3.08 -8.26 11.38
C ALA A 252 1.77 -8.94 11.79
N ALA A 253 0.81 -9.06 10.86
CA ALA A 253 -0.43 -9.77 11.12
C ALA A 253 -0.24 -11.26 11.45
N LYS A 254 0.83 -11.89 10.94
CA LYS A 254 1.22 -13.28 11.27
C LYS A 254 1.83 -13.42 12.67
N ASN A 255 2.31 -12.34 13.27
CA ASN A 255 2.92 -12.38 14.59
C ASN A 255 1.85 -12.63 15.67
N PRO A 256 1.89 -13.76 16.41
CA PRO A 256 0.90 -14.05 17.44
C PRO A 256 0.99 -13.10 18.65
N ASN A 257 2.08 -12.35 18.78
CA ASN A 257 2.28 -11.36 19.84
C ASN A 257 1.78 -9.96 19.46
N LEU A 258 1.17 -9.78 18.28
CA LEU A 258 0.53 -8.52 17.94
C LEU A 258 -0.67 -8.31 18.88
N ASP A 259 -0.66 -7.20 19.61
CA ASP A 259 -1.63 -6.87 20.65
C ASP A 259 -3.03 -6.65 20.06
N GLU A 260 -3.85 -7.70 20.04
CA GLU A 260 -5.20 -7.64 19.48
C GLU A 260 -6.17 -6.80 20.32
N GLU A 261 -5.97 -6.73 21.64
CA GLU A 261 -6.79 -5.89 22.52
C GLU A 261 -6.55 -4.41 22.22
N TYR A 262 -5.29 -4.04 21.96
CA TYR A 262 -4.95 -2.71 21.48
C TYR A 262 -5.61 -2.40 20.12
N LEU A 263 -5.54 -3.34 19.16
CA LEU A 263 -6.22 -3.15 17.88
C LEU A 263 -7.74 -3.00 18.03
N ASP A 264 -8.37 -3.76 18.92
CA ASP A 264 -9.80 -3.65 19.21
C ASP A 264 -10.15 -2.31 19.87
N ALA A 265 -9.27 -1.75 20.72
CA ALA A 265 -9.44 -0.40 21.25
C ALA A 265 -9.39 0.66 20.15
N LEU A 266 -8.41 0.57 19.24
CA LEU A 266 -8.29 1.48 18.10
C LEU A 266 -9.49 1.39 17.14
N LEU A 267 -10.05 0.19 16.96
CA LEU A 267 -11.24 0.00 16.14
C LEU A 267 -12.47 0.66 16.74
N LYS A 268 -12.65 0.60 18.07
CA LYS A 268 -13.74 1.31 18.75
C LYS A 268 -13.62 2.83 18.62
N GLU A 269 -12.41 3.38 18.73
CA GLU A 269 -12.17 4.81 18.49
C GLU A 269 -12.54 5.20 17.05
N LEU A 270 -12.15 4.37 16.09
CA LEU A 270 -12.45 4.59 14.68
C LEU A 270 -13.96 4.48 14.41
N GLU A 271 -14.63 3.47 14.96
CA GLU A 271 -16.08 3.29 14.85
C GLU A 271 -16.83 4.50 15.41
N TYR A 272 -16.44 5.00 16.58
CA TYR A 272 -17.00 6.22 17.16
C TYR A 272 -16.80 7.43 16.22
N LEU A 273 -15.60 7.58 15.65
CA LEU A 273 -15.31 8.66 14.71
C LEU A 273 -16.25 8.61 13.49
N PHE A 274 -16.52 7.42 12.94
CA PHE A 274 -17.46 7.27 11.82
C PHE A 274 -18.90 7.65 12.17
N TYR A 275 -19.35 7.41 13.40
CA TYR A 275 -20.66 7.89 13.87
C TYR A 275 -20.75 9.42 13.97
N THR A 276 -19.62 10.11 14.11
CA THR A 276 -19.59 11.58 14.24
C THR A 276 -19.54 12.33 12.92
N PHE A 277 -19.17 11.67 11.82
CA PHE A 277 -19.10 12.32 10.51
C PHE A 277 -20.48 12.52 9.90
N ASN A 278 -20.70 13.70 9.33
CA ASN A 278 -21.99 14.06 8.74
C ASN A 278 -22.10 13.70 7.25
N ASN A 279 -20.96 13.46 6.59
CA ASN A 279 -20.90 13.14 5.17
C ASN A 279 -19.58 12.44 4.78
N PHE A 280 -19.58 11.87 3.57
CA PHE A 280 -18.42 11.22 2.97
C PHE A 280 -17.22 12.16 2.77
N ASP A 281 -17.47 13.45 2.56
CA ASP A 281 -16.45 14.45 2.27
C ASP A 281 -15.50 14.65 3.46
N GLU A 282 -16.03 14.64 4.68
CA GLU A 282 -15.25 14.67 5.93
C GLU A 282 -14.39 13.41 6.12
N ILE A 283 -14.93 12.23 5.78
CA ILE A 283 -14.20 10.96 5.84
C ILE A 283 -13.05 10.99 4.84
N PHE A 284 -13.33 11.36 3.59
CA PHE A 284 -12.34 11.35 2.52
C PHE A 284 -11.24 12.39 2.72
N ALA A 285 -11.53 13.52 3.37
CA ALA A 285 -10.51 14.51 3.72
C ALA A 285 -9.38 13.93 4.59
N ARG A 286 -9.64 12.86 5.38
CA ARG A 286 -8.61 12.18 6.19
C ARG A 286 -7.53 11.50 5.34
N TYR A 287 -7.88 11.08 4.13
CA TYR A 287 -6.96 10.41 3.20
C TYR A 287 -5.96 11.40 2.57
N GLN A 288 -6.21 12.70 2.71
CA GLN A 288 -5.36 13.76 2.16
C GLN A 288 -4.49 14.47 3.20
N ARG A 289 -4.79 14.29 4.50
CA ARG A 289 -4.12 14.99 5.61
C ARG A 289 -3.03 14.14 6.26
N ILE A 290 -2.10 14.80 6.94
CA ILE A 290 -1.08 14.13 7.75
C ILE A 290 -1.67 13.86 9.13
N ASP A 291 -1.72 12.58 9.50
CA ASP A 291 -1.97 12.09 10.85
C ASP A 291 -0.67 11.47 11.38
N LEU A 292 0.23 12.34 11.83
CA LEU A 292 1.55 11.94 12.30
C LEU A 292 1.47 10.94 13.48
N PRO A 293 0.63 11.12 14.52
CA PRO A 293 0.48 10.12 15.58
C PRO A 293 0.13 8.73 15.05
N LYS A 294 -0.86 8.61 14.15
CA LYS A 294 -1.24 7.32 13.56
C LYS A 294 -0.16 6.74 12.65
N ALA A 295 0.56 7.58 11.91
CA ALA A 295 1.66 7.11 11.07
C ALA A 295 2.83 6.55 11.90
N LEU A 296 3.20 7.21 13.01
CA LEU A 296 4.23 6.70 13.93
C LEU A 296 3.79 5.39 14.60
N GLU A 297 2.52 5.34 15.04
CA GLU A 297 1.93 4.13 15.61
C GLU A 297 1.94 2.96 14.62
N PHE A 298 1.51 3.18 13.38
CA PHE A 298 1.52 2.17 12.33
C PHE A 298 2.95 1.66 12.06
N ALA A 299 3.91 2.57 11.95
CA ALA A 299 5.31 2.22 11.73
C ALA A 299 5.87 1.34 12.85
N ASP A 300 5.52 1.62 14.11
CA ASP A 300 5.91 0.80 15.27
C ASP A 300 5.25 -0.58 15.29
N LEU A 301 4.04 -0.72 14.74
CA LEU A 301 3.33 -2.00 14.70
C LEU A 301 3.87 -2.95 13.61
N ILE A 302 4.24 -2.43 12.44
CA ILE A 302 4.56 -3.29 11.28
C ILE A 302 6.05 -3.48 11.03
N PHE A 303 6.92 -2.58 11.49
CA PHE A 303 8.35 -2.65 11.23
C PHE A 303 9.15 -3.06 12.47
N ASN A 304 10.25 -3.77 12.22
CA ASN A 304 11.17 -4.25 13.25
C ASN A 304 12.54 -3.55 13.18
N ASN A 305 12.68 -2.49 12.38
CA ASN A 305 13.89 -1.70 12.27
C ASN A 305 13.57 -0.25 11.88
N ASN A 306 14.46 0.67 12.24
CA ASN A 306 14.28 2.10 12.02
C ASN A 306 14.39 2.51 10.56
N LEU A 307 15.19 1.80 9.75
CA LEU A 307 15.35 2.14 8.34
C LEU A 307 14.02 2.02 7.61
N ASP A 308 13.30 0.92 7.80
CA ASP A 308 11.98 0.72 7.20
C ASP A 308 10.97 1.75 7.72
N LYS A 309 11.00 2.07 9.01
CA LYS A 309 10.15 3.14 9.58
C LYS A 309 10.41 4.48 8.92
N ILE A 310 11.68 4.86 8.76
CA ILE A 310 12.07 6.12 8.12
C ILE A 310 11.69 6.13 6.64
N ASN A 311 11.90 5.02 5.92
CA ASN A 311 11.49 4.86 4.53
C ASN A 311 9.98 5.06 4.37
N PHE A 312 9.18 4.41 5.22
CA PHE A 312 7.73 4.58 5.24
C PHE A 312 7.34 6.04 5.53
N LEU A 313 7.86 6.63 6.61
CA LEU A 313 7.51 8.00 7.03
C LEU A 313 7.94 9.04 5.99
N ARG A 314 9.07 8.85 5.31
CA ARG A 314 9.54 9.76 4.25
C ARG A 314 8.55 9.86 3.10
N GLN A 315 8.01 8.72 2.66
CA GLN A 315 7.04 8.67 1.58
C GLN A 315 5.66 9.16 2.02
N TYR A 316 5.24 8.84 3.25
CA TYR A 316 3.96 9.27 3.81
C TYR A 316 3.88 10.79 4.04
N LEU A 317 4.93 11.39 4.60
CA LEU A 317 4.92 12.81 4.99
C LEU A 317 5.05 13.75 3.80
N LYS A 318 5.69 13.34 2.70
CA LYS A 318 5.84 14.15 1.47
C LYS A 318 6.33 15.57 1.76
N SER A 319 7.43 15.69 2.51
CA SER A 319 7.98 16.98 2.95
C SER A 319 7.03 17.84 3.80
N TYR A 320 6.03 17.22 4.46
CA TYR A 320 4.96 17.87 5.22
C TYR A 320 3.95 18.65 4.38
N GLU A 321 3.88 18.37 3.08
CA GLU A 321 2.92 19.01 2.19
C GLU A 321 1.54 18.35 2.37
N GLU A 322 0.59 19.11 2.91
CA GLU A 322 -0.81 18.73 2.99
C GLU A 322 -1.61 19.31 1.84
N ILE A 323 -2.72 18.65 1.52
CA ILE A 323 -3.70 19.18 0.59
C ILE A 323 -4.84 19.77 1.41
N LEU A 324 -5.05 21.08 1.27
CA LEU A 324 -6.31 21.70 1.67
C LEU A 324 -7.35 21.29 0.62
N PRO A 325 -8.51 20.72 1.00
CA PRO A 325 -9.51 20.32 0.02
C PRO A 325 -9.94 21.55 -0.80
N PRO A 326 -9.86 21.52 -2.15
CA PRO A 326 -10.49 22.53 -2.97
C PRO A 326 -12.01 22.41 -2.77
N ARG A 327 -12.69 23.53 -2.43
CA ARG A 327 -14.15 23.55 -2.23
C ARG A 327 -14.96 23.09 -3.44
N GLU A 328 -14.37 23.02 -4.63
CA GLU A 328 -15.10 22.85 -5.90
C GLU A 328 -14.88 21.48 -6.59
N GLU A 329 -13.77 20.77 -6.33
CA GLU A 329 -13.50 19.47 -6.99
C GLU A 329 -14.24 18.28 -6.37
N MET A 330 -14.71 18.41 -5.12
CA MET A 330 -15.47 17.34 -4.44
C MET A 330 -16.82 17.06 -5.12
N THR A 331 -17.36 18.05 -5.82
CA THR A 331 -18.60 17.95 -6.60
C THR A 331 -18.44 17.08 -7.85
N LEU A 332 -17.27 17.09 -8.49
CA LEU A 332 -17.03 16.40 -9.77
C LEU A 332 -16.88 14.88 -9.62
N ALA A 333 -16.41 14.40 -8.46
CA ALA A 333 -16.35 12.97 -8.16
C ALA A 333 -17.75 12.31 -8.06
N ARG A 334 -18.82 13.10 -7.89
CA ARG A 334 -20.20 12.60 -7.77
C ARG A 334 -20.97 12.50 -9.08
N TYR A 335 -20.49 13.08 -10.19
CA TYR A 335 -21.27 13.14 -11.44
C TYR A 335 -20.95 12.03 -12.46
N HIS A 336 -20.07 11.09 -12.13
CA HIS A 336 -19.70 9.98 -13.02
C HIS A 336 -19.79 8.57 -12.39
N SER A 337 -20.52 8.42 -11.29
CA SER A 337 -20.90 7.11 -10.72
C SER A 337 -22.18 6.57 -11.37
#